data_AF-A0ABD2GP32-F1
#
_entry.id   AF-A0ABD2GP32-F1
#
_cell.length_a   1.000
_cell.length_b   1.000
_cell.length_c   1.000
_cell.angle_alpha   90.00
_cell.angle_beta   90.00
_cell.angle_gamma   90.00
#
_symmetry.space_group_name_H-M   'P 1'
#
loop_
_entity.id
_entity.type
_entity.pdbx_description
1 polymer ?
#
loop_
_entity_poly.entity_id
_entity_poly.type
_entity_poly.pdbx_seq_one_letter_code
_entity_poly.pdbx_strand_id
1 'polypeptide(L)'
;MGFEKKMVQYDDPDEEEEDAPAEEEEAEEAEEAEEEEEEEEEEEDMVDPLETIRTKCGETEHCMHYKELLETCESRVGSKSNTLEECTEELFDFLHARDHCVAHKLFHKVK
;
A
#
# COMPACT_ATOMS: atom_id res chain seq x y z
N MET A 1 40.91 3.05 37.05
CA MET A 1 39.82 3.77 36.37
C MET A 1 38.58 3.54 37.20
N GLY A 2 38.31 4.47 38.11
CA GLY A 2 37.12 4.45 38.95
C GLY A 2 35.92 4.93 38.15
N PHE A 3 34.78 4.28 38.32
CA PHE A 3 33.49 4.89 38.10
C PHE A 3 32.70 4.66 39.37
N GLU A 4 32.75 5.68 40.22
CA GLU A 4 32.03 5.74 41.48
C GLU A 4 30.53 5.74 41.23
N LYS A 5 29.92 4.80 41.93
CA LYS A 5 28.53 4.72 42.36
C LYS A 5 28.03 6.09 42.83
N LYS A 6 27.14 6.72 42.08
CA LYS A 6 26.25 7.79 42.57
C LYS A 6 24.94 7.78 41.77
N MET A 7 24.09 6.81 42.07
CA MET A 7 22.64 6.98 41.91
C MET A 7 22.26 8.10 42.88
N VAL A 8 22.13 9.31 42.34
CA VAL A 8 21.50 10.42 43.06
C VAL A 8 20.02 10.09 43.02
N GLN A 9 19.54 9.60 44.16
CA GLN A 9 18.14 9.50 44.49
C GLN A 9 17.56 10.92 44.45
N TYR A 10 16.64 11.15 43.53
CA TYR A 10 15.86 12.39 43.46
C TYR A 10 14.76 12.27 44.52
N ASP A 11 14.94 13.00 45.62
CA ASP A 11 13.84 13.42 46.50
C ASP A 11 13.13 14.57 45.78
N ASP A 12 11.89 14.35 45.33
CA ASP A 12 10.93 15.43 45.10
C ASP A 12 9.64 15.08 45.89
N PRO A 13 9.29 15.87 46.93
CA PRO A 13 8.15 15.60 47.79
C PRO A 13 6.95 16.46 47.37
N ASP A 14 5.94 15.86 46.76
CA ASP A 14 4.53 16.30 46.90
C ASP A 14 3.62 15.19 46.35
N GLU A 15 2.97 14.46 47.26
CA GLU A 15 1.75 13.70 46.98
C GLU A 15 0.60 14.69 46.72
N GLU A 16 -0.36 14.22 45.91
CA GLU A 16 -1.69 14.78 45.58
C GLU A 16 -1.80 15.57 44.26
N GLU A 17 -2.07 14.85 43.15
CA GLU A 17 -3.17 15.12 42.21
C GLU A 17 -3.25 14.01 41.15
N GLU A 18 -4.45 13.43 41.05
CA GLU A 18 -5.08 12.77 39.89
C GLU A 18 -4.36 11.65 39.11
N ASP A 19 -4.75 10.42 39.46
CA ASP A 19 -4.71 9.18 38.67
C ASP A 19 -5.62 9.23 37.40
N ALA A 20 -5.84 10.42 36.81
CA ALA A 20 -6.84 10.68 35.76
C ALA A 20 -6.32 10.77 34.29
N PRO A 21 -5.05 11.11 33.97
CA PRO A 21 -4.68 11.39 32.58
C PRO A 21 -4.46 10.15 31.70
N ALA A 22 -4.28 8.96 32.30
CA ALA A 22 -3.95 7.75 31.55
C ALA A 22 -5.18 6.99 31.01
N GLU A 23 -6.32 7.03 31.71
CA GLU A 23 -7.56 6.38 31.23
C GLU A 23 -8.26 7.22 30.15
N GLU A 24 -8.10 8.54 30.16
CA GLU A 24 -8.66 9.41 29.11
C GLU A 24 -7.86 9.31 27.80
N GLU A 25 -6.52 9.21 27.85
CA GLU A 25 -5.72 9.00 26.63
C GLU A 25 -5.92 7.62 26.00
N GLU A 26 -6.09 6.54 26.78
CA GLU A 26 -6.41 5.21 26.21
C GLU A 26 -7.81 5.15 25.59
N ALA A 27 -8.76 5.95 26.09
CA ALA A 27 -10.10 6.06 25.50
C ALA A 27 -10.09 6.84 24.18
N GLU A 28 -9.32 7.93 24.08
CA GLU A 28 -9.16 8.66 22.82
C GLU A 28 -8.44 7.82 21.75
N GLU A 29 -7.39 7.06 22.11
CA GLU A 29 -6.70 6.16 21.17
C GLU A 29 -7.61 5.03 20.66
N ALA A 30 -8.52 4.52 21.50
CA ALA A 30 -9.48 3.50 21.11
C ALA A 30 -10.57 4.04 20.18
N GLU A 31 -11.06 5.27 20.41
CA GLU A 31 -12.04 5.89 19.51
C GLU A 31 -11.41 6.30 18.17
N GLU A 32 -10.15 6.79 18.13
CA GLU A 32 -9.44 7.03 16.86
C GLU A 32 -9.20 5.72 16.09
N ALA A 33 -8.88 4.61 16.77
CA ALA A 33 -8.70 3.32 16.11
C ALA A 33 -10.01 2.74 15.56
N GLU A 34 -11.14 2.94 16.23
CA GLU A 34 -12.46 2.54 15.73
C GLU A 34 -12.91 3.42 14.54
N GLU A 35 -12.63 4.74 14.55
CA GLU A 35 -12.88 5.62 13.40
C GLU A 35 -11.99 5.25 12.20
N GLU A 36 -10.69 4.95 12.40
CA GLU A 36 -9.83 4.50 11.30
C GLU A 36 -10.26 3.14 10.72
N GLU A 37 -10.69 2.18 11.54
CA GLU A 37 -11.25 0.92 11.02
C GLU A 37 -12.56 1.14 10.24
N GLU A 38 -13.46 2.04 10.69
CA GLU A 38 -14.67 2.37 9.93
C GLU A 38 -14.35 3.10 8.61
N GLU A 39 -13.37 4.02 8.57
CA GLU A 39 -12.93 4.67 7.32
C GLU A 39 -12.26 3.67 6.37
N GLU A 40 -11.43 2.75 6.86
CA GLU A 40 -10.83 1.68 6.02
C GLU A 40 -11.92 0.75 5.45
N GLU A 41 -12.94 0.37 6.23
CA GLU A 41 -14.08 -0.41 5.72
C GLU A 41 -14.89 0.34 4.66
N GLU A 42 -15.10 1.67 4.81
CA GLU A 42 -15.77 2.49 3.78
C GLU A 42 -14.94 2.62 2.49
N GLU A 43 -13.60 2.72 2.57
CA GLU A 43 -12.73 2.73 1.38
C GLU A 43 -12.71 1.38 0.65
N GLU A 44 -12.73 0.24 1.36
CA GLU A 44 -12.74 -1.09 0.74
C GLU A 44 -13.99 -1.34 -0.13
N ASP A 45 -15.14 -0.76 0.24
CA ASP A 45 -16.38 -0.82 -0.55
C ASP A 45 -16.37 0.14 -1.76
N MET A 46 -15.44 1.09 -1.82
CA MET A 46 -15.32 2.03 -2.93
C MET A 46 -14.58 1.42 -4.13
N VAL A 47 -15.33 1.08 -5.19
CA VAL A 47 -14.74 0.53 -6.42
C VAL A 47 -13.99 1.59 -7.24
N ASP A 48 -12.66 1.46 -7.36
CA ASP A 48 -11.84 2.30 -8.23
C ASP A 48 -12.24 2.14 -9.72
N PRO A 49 -12.70 3.23 -10.39
CA PRO A 49 -13.01 3.18 -11.81
C PRO A 49 -11.80 2.83 -12.70
N LEU A 50 -10.58 3.10 -12.26
CA LEU A 50 -9.35 2.79 -13.01
C LEU A 50 -9.12 1.28 -13.10
N GLU A 51 -9.19 0.55 -11.98
CA GLU A 51 -9.12 -0.92 -11.90
C GLU A 51 -10.12 -1.59 -12.86
N THR A 52 -11.38 -1.14 -12.81
CA THR A 52 -12.44 -1.66 -13.68
C THR A 52 -12.14 -1.45 -15.17
N ILE A 53 -11.60 -0.28 -15.54
CA ILE A 53 -11.29 0.04 -16.94
C ILE A 53 -10.03 -0.69 -17.39
N ARG A 54 -9.00 -0.80 -16.54
CA ARG A 54 -7.77 -1.54 -16.83
C ARG A 54 -8.07 -3.00 -17.12
N THR A 55 -8.93 -3.63 -16.32
CA THR A 55 -9.38 -5.02 -16.55
C THR A 55 -10.02 -5.17 -17.93
N LYS A 56 -11.02 -4.33 -18.24
CA LYS A 56 -11.72 -4.34 -19.53
C LYS A 56 -10.80 -4.04 -20.73
N CYS A 57 -9.81 -3.16 -20.56
CA CYS A 57 -8.85 -2.86 -21.61
C CYS A 57 -7.83 -3.99 -21.79
N GLY A 58 -7.45 -4.68 -20.71
CA GLY A 58 -6.56 -5.84 -20.73
C GLY A 58 -7.13 -7.05 -21.45
N GLU A 59 -8.46 -7.19 -21.51
CA GLU A 59 -9.17 -8.26 -22.23
C GLU A 59 -9.29 -8.02 -23.75
N THR A 60 -8.79 -6.89 -24.27
CA THR A 60 -8.78 -6.65 -25.72
C THR A 60 -7.74 -7.52 -26.41
N GLU A 61 -8.02 -8.00 -27.61
CA GLU A 61 -7.13 -8.94 -28.36
C GLU A 61 -5.67 -8.45 -28.43
N HIS A 62 -5.48 -7.16 -28.73
CA HIS A 62 -4.15 -6.55 -28.80
C HIS A 62 -3.43 -6.55 -27.44
N CYS A 63 -4.13 -6.23 -26.34
CA CYS A 63 -3.53 -6.25 -25.00
C CYS A 63 -3.27 -7.68 -24.51
N MET A 64 -4.16 -8.62 -24.83
CA MET A 64 -3.99 -10.04 -24.51
C MET A 64 -2.74 -10.62 -25.18
N HIS A 65 -2.48 -10.28 -26.44
CA HIS A 65 -1.27 -10.73 -27.13
C HIS A 65 0.01 -10.29 -26.41
N TYR A 66 0.10 -9.01 -26.02
CA TYR A 66 1.26 -8.52 -25.26
C TYR A 66 1.32 -9.10 -23.84
N LYS A 67 0.17 -9.36 -23.22
CA LYS A 67 0.12 -10.05 -21.93
C LYS A 67 0.68 -11.48 -22.02
N GLU A 68 0.33 -12.23 -23.06
CA GLU A 68 0.88 -13.59 -23.30
C GLU A 68 2.40 -13.57 -23.50
N LEU A 69 2.93 -12.56 -24.20
CA LEU A 69 4.37 -12.38 -24.37
C LEU A 69 5.06 -12.07 -23.04
N LEU A 70 4.47 -11.19 -22.22
CA LEU A 70 4.95 -10.89 -20.87
C LEU A 70 4.96 -12.15 -20.00
N GLU A 71 3.86 -12.89 -19.93
CA GLU A 71 3.77 -14.15 -19.15
C GLU A 71 4.79 -15.20 -19.62
N THR A 72 5.06 -15.24 -20.93
CA THR A 72 6.09 -16.11 -21.50
C THR A 72 7.49 -15.70 -21.06
N CYS A 73 7.79 -14.39 -21.05
CA CYS A 73 9.05 -13.89 -20.52
C CYS A 73 9.18 -14.17 -19.02
N GLU A 74 8.14 -13.90 -18.23
CA GLU A 74 8.12 -14.13 -16.78
C GLU A 74 8.37 -15.60 -16.45
N SER A 75 7.72 -16.51 -17.17
CA SER A 75 7.94 -17.95 -17.04
C SER A 75 9.39 -18.35 -17.36
N ARG A 76 9.97 -17.75 -18.41
CA ARG A 76 11.36 -17.99 -18.83
C ARG A 76 12.35 -17.46 -17.80
N VAL A 77 12.17 -16.24 -17.30
CA VAL A 77 13.04 -15.62 -16.28
C VAL A 77 12.90 -16.35 -14.94
N GLY A 78 11.67 -16.63 -14.51
CA GLY A 78 11.39 -17.35 -13.26
C GLY A 78 11.92 -18.78 -13.23
N SER A 79 12.08 -19.42 -14.39
CA SER A 79 12.69 -20.75 -14.49
C SER A 79 14.22 -20.77 -14.32
N LYS A 80 14.88 -19.61 -14.43
CA LYS A 80 16.35 -19.51 -14.38
C LYS A 80 16.80 -19.16 -12.96
N SER A 81 17.71 -19.96 -12.41
CA SER A 81 18.27 -19.69 -11.08
C SER A 81 19.26 -18.51 -11.05
N ASN A 82 19.86 -18.17 -12.19
CA ASN A 82 20.79 -17.05 -12.35
C ASN A 82 20.64 -16.47 -13.76
N THR A 83 20.00 -15.32 -13.89
CA THR A 83 19.87 -14.60 -15.15
C THR A 83 19.93 -13.09 -14.92
N LEU A 84 20.37 -12.35 -15.95
CA LEU A 84 20.31 -10.89 -16.01
C LEU A 84 19.18 -10.42 -16.96
N GLU A 85 18.38 -11.37 -17.44
CA GLU A 85 17.22 -11.08 -18.28
C GLU A 85 16.10 -10.47 -17.44
N GLU A 86 15.51 -9.40 -17.94
CA GLU A 86 14.35 -8.72 -17.36
C GLU A 86 13.24 -8.63 -18.41
N CYS A 87 11.98 -8.67 -17.97
CA CYS A 87 10.79 -8.60 -18.85
C CYS A 87 10.24 -7.17 -18.99
N THR A 88 11.10 -6.16 -18.84
CA THR A 88 10.70 -4.75 -18.84
C THR A 88 10.25 -4.26 -20.21
N GLU A 89 10.79 -4.82 -21.28
CA GLU A 89 10.34 -4.56 -22.66
C GLU A 89 8.89 -5.03 -22.85
N GLU A 90 8.60 -6.30 -22.57
CA GLU A 90 7.26 -6.87 -22.71
C GLU A 90 6.25 -6.18 -21.78
N LEU A 91 6.70 -5.77 -20.59
CA LEU A 91 5.88 -4.99 -19.66
C LEU A 91 5.51 -3.62 -20.26
N PHE A 92 6.47 -2.90 -20.82
CA PHE A 92 6.18 -1.60 -21.44
C PHE A 92 5.29 -1.70 -22.67
N ASP A 93 5.43 -2.77 -23.47
CA ASP A 93 4.55 -3.02 -24.61
C ASP A 93 3.11 -3.28 -24.15
N PHE A 94 2.91 -4.13 -23.13
CA PHE A 94 1.59 -4.38 -22.55
C PHE A 94 0.97 -3.11 -21.94
N LEU A 95 1.76 -2.35 -21.18
CA LEU A 95 1.32 -1.09 -20.58
C LEU A 95 0.93 -0.07 -21.66
N HIS A 96 1.74 0.08 -22.71
CA HIS A 96 1.43 0.99 -23.81
C HIS A 96 0.10 0.64 -24.49
N ALA A 97 -0.09 -0.64 -24.81
CA ALA A 97 -1.33 -1.14 -25.40
C ALA A 97 -2.55 -0.88 -24.51
N ARG A 98 -2.45 -1.24 -23.23
CA ARG A 98 -3.55 -1.09 -22.26
C ARG A 98 -3.87 0.38 -22.02
N ASP A 99 -2.85 1.20 -21.77
CA ASP A 99 -3.03 2.59 -21.35
C ASP A 99 -3.52 3.48 -22.50
N HIS A 100 -3.20 3.12 -23.77
CA HIS A 100 -3.86 3.73 -24.93
C HIS A 100 -5.39 3.55 -24.87
N CYS A 101 -5.89 2.36 -24.49
CA CYS A 101 -7.31 2.12 -24.29
C CYS A 101 -7.87 2.84 -23.05
N VAL A 102 -7.14 2.82 -21.92
CA VAL A 102 -7.58 3.43 -20.65
C VAL A 102 -7.72 4.94 -20.79
N ALA A 103 -6.78 5.62 -21.45
CA ALA A 103 -6.78 7.08 -21.62
C ALA A 103 -8.07 7.59 -22.29
N HIS A 104 -8.65 6.81 -23.20
CA HIS A 104 -9.92 7.16 -23.86
C HIS A 104 -11.17 6.96 -22.99
N LYS A 105 -11.08 6.27 -21.85
CA LYS A 105 -12.23 5.86 -21.03
C LYS A 105 -12.21 6.42 -19.61
N LEU A 106 -11.03 6.54 -19.00
CA LEU A 106 -10.86 6.87 -17.59
C LEU A 106 -11.43 8.24 -17.22
N PHE A 107 -11.09 9.27 -18.00
CA PHE A 107 -11.51 10.65 -17.73
C PHE A 107 -13.02 10.89 -17.89
N HIS A 108 -13.79 9.89 -18.34
CA HIS A 108 -15.25 9.95 -18.32
C HIS A 108 -15.86 9.41 -17.01
N LYS A 109 -15.05 8.79 -16.15
CA LYS A 109 -15.47 8.18 -14.88
C LYS A 109 -14.97 8.92 -13.65
N VAL A 110 -13.85 9.63 -13.76
CA VAL A 110 -13.33 10.52 -12.72
C VAL A 110 -13.87 11.95 -12.95
N LYS A 111 -14.25 12.65 -11.88
CA LYS A 111 -14.76 14.04 -11.90
C LYS A 111 -13.79 14.98 -11.21
#